data_AF-A0A9X6SSZ8-F1
#
_entry.id   AF-A0A9X6SSZ8-F1
#
_cell.length_a   1.000
_cell.length_b   1.000
_cell.length_c   1.000
_cell.angle_alpha   90.00
_cell.angle_beta   90.00
_cell.angle_gamma   90.00
#
_symmetry.space_group_name_H-M   'P 1'
#
loop_
_entity.id
_entity.type
_entity.pdbx_description
1 polymer ?
#
loop_
_entity_poly.entity_id
_entity_poly.type
_entity_poly.pdbx_seq_one_letter_code
_entity_poly.pdbx_strand_id
1 'polypeptide(L)'
;MDTLWNPEIEIKARLETLHDCIVYNLKTKDIEFNETELRKKLNQIKDEHRLMVLTSIAARTDNIEHFLNRLYKSTRNEEDYK
;
A
#
# COMPACT_ATOMS: atom_id res chain seq x y z
N MET A 1 4.63 -32.49 15.59
CA MET A 1 4.65 -31.03 15.79
C MET A 1 3.99 -30.45 14.55
N ASP A 2 2.68 -30.33 14.58
CA ASP A 2 1.96 -29.61 13.53
C ASP A 2 2.35 -28.14 13.64
N THR A 3 3.00 -27.60 12.63
CA THR A 3 3.38 -26.20 12.60
C THR A 3 2.12 -25.36 12.47
N LEU A 4 1.69 -24.73 13.57
CA LEU A 4 0.67 -23.67 13.59
C LEU A 4 1.05 -22.45 12.72
N TRP A 5 2.28 -22.41 12.23
CA TRP A 5 2.84 -21.34 11.44
C TRP A 5 2.75 -21.65 9.94
N ASN A 6 2.09 -20.75 9.20
CA ASN A 6 2.07 -20.77 7.74
C ASN A 6 2.64 -19.43 7.23
N PRO A 7 3.85 -19.45 6.63
CA PRO A 7 4.50 -18.24 6.11
C PRO A 7 3.66 -17.48 5.06
N GLU A 8 2.87 -18.17 4.24
CA GLU A 8 2.04 -17.53 3.22
C GLU A 8 0.89 -16.74 3.83
N ILE A 9 0.28 -17.27 4.89
CA ILE A 9 -0.77 -16.58 5.64
C ILE A 9 -0.18 -15.34 6.32
N GLU A 10 1.02 -15.45 6.88
CA GLU A 10 1.70 -14.34 7.55
C GLU A 10 2.03 -13.21 6.56
N ILE A 11 2.59 -13.54 5.39
CA ILE A 11 2.88 -12.57 4.33
C ILE A 11 1.59 -11.88 3.88
N LYS A 12 0.53 -12.64 3.64
CA LYS A 12 -0.77 -12.07 3.23
C LYS A 12 -1.31 -11.10 4.28
N ALA A 13 -1.27 -11.46 5.56
CA ALA A 13 -1.73 -10.62 6.65
C ALA A 13 -0.91 -9.32 6.76
N ARG A 14 0.41 -9.38 6.55
CA ARG A 14 1.26 -8.17 6.53
C ARG A 14 0.90 -7.23 5.38
N LEU A 15 0.73 -7.75 4.17
CA LEU A 15 0.33 -6.95 3.01
C LEU A 15 -1.03 -6.28 3.24
N GLU A 16 -2.02 -7.04 3.73
CA GLU A 16 -3.35 -6.52 4.06
C GLU A 16 -3.27 -5.41 5.14
N THR A 17 -2.48 -5.63 6.19
CA THR A 17 -2.26 -4.63 7.24
C THR A 17 -1.67 -3.33 6.67
N LEU A 18 -0.69 -3.43 5.76
CA LEU A 18 -0.10 -2.26 5.13
C LEU A 18 -1.11 -1.51 4.24
N HIS A 19 -1.97 -2.23 3.51
CA HIS A 19 -3.06 -1.62 2.74
C HIS A 19 -4.00 -0.84 3.65
N ASP A 20 -4.40 -1.43 4.78
CA ASP A 20 -5.29 -0.81 5.75
C ASP A 20 -4.66 0.43 6.40
N CYS A 21 -3.36 0.39 6.74
CA CYS A 21 -2.64 1.55 7.25
C CYS A 21 -2.62 2.72 6.25
N ILE A 22 -2.42 2.46 4.96
CA ILE A 22 -2.45 3.49 3.91
C ILE A 22 -3.83 4.15 3.87
N VAL A 23 -4.89 3.34 3.77
CA VAL A 23 -6.28 3.83 3.70
C VAL A 23 -6.63 4.62 4.96
N TYR A 24 -6.27 4.10 6.14
CA TYR A 24 -6.50 4.76 7.42
C TYR A 24 -5.83 6.14 7.47
N ASN A 25 -4.53 6.23 7.15
CA ASN A 25 -3.79 7.48 7.18
C ASN A 25 -4.41 8.55 6.26
N LEU A 26 -4.87 8.16 5.07
CA LEU A 26 -5.54 9.08 4.15
C LEU A 26 -6.91 9.54 4.73
N LYS A 27 -7.69 8.62 5.30
CA LYS A 27 -8.99 8.95 5.93
C LYS A 27 -8.85 9.88 7.12
N THR A 28 -7.86 9.67 7.99
CA THR A 28 -7.67 10.50 9.21
C THR A 28 -7.36 11.97 8.93
N LYS A 29 -7.04 12.30 7.67
CA LYS A 29 -6.73 13.66 7.23
C LYS A 29 -7.90 14.31 6.47
N ASP A 30 -9.10 13.71 6.53
CA ASP A 30 -10.30 14.14 5.80
C ASP A 30 -10.06 14.27 4.28
N ILE A 31 -9.13 13.49 3.74
CA ILE A 31 -8.88 13.42 2.30
C ILE A 31 -9.99 12.57 1.68
N GLU A 32 -10.76 13.15 0.75
CA GLU A 32 -11.77 12.41 -0.01
C GLU A 32 -11.11 11.60 -1.14
N PHE A 33 -11.42 10.31 -1.22
CA PHE A 33 -10.94 9.42 -2.28
C PHE A 33 -11.84 8.19 -2.42
N ASN A 34 -11.79 7.55 -3.59
CA ASN A 34 -12.45 6.28 -3.81
C ASN A 34 -11.60 5.14 -3.23
N GLU A 35 -11.98 4.64 -2.05
CA GLU A 35 -11.27 3.55 -1.37
C GLU A 35 -11.21 2.27 -2.21
N THR A 36 -12.31 1.91 -2.89
CA THR A 36 -12.36 0.70 -3.73
C THR A 36 -11.35 0.75 -4.87
N GLU A 37 -11.27 1.90 -5.55
CA GLU A 37 -10.26 2.16 -6.60
C GLU A 37 -8.84 2.10 -6.03
N LEU A 38 -8.59 2.74 -4.89
CA LEU A 38 -7.28 2.74 -4.25
C LEU A 38 -6.85 1.32 -3.85
N ARG A 39 -7.74 0.55 -3.20
CA ARG A 39 -7.46 -0.83 -2.80
C ARG A 39 -7.14 -1.72 -3.98
N LYS A 40 -7.83 -1.55 -5.12
CA LYS A 40 -7.49 -2.28 -6.36
C LYS A 40 -6.05 -2.01 -6.80
N LYS A 41 -5.58 -0.77 -6.72
CA LYS A 41 -4.20 -0.39 -7.07
C LYS A 41 -3.19 -0.93 -6.06
N LEU A 42 -3.50 -0.86 -4.76
CA LEU A 42 -2.62 -1.39 -3.71
C LEU A 42 -2.48 -2.91 -3.79
N ASN A 43 -3.57 -3.64 -4.05
CA ASN A 43 -3.57 -5.10 -4.21
C ASN A 43 -2.69 -5.61 -5.38
N GLN A 44 -2.30 -4.75 -6.30
CA GLN A 44 -1.35 -5.10 -7.36
C GLN A 44 0.11 -5.10 -6.88
N ILE A 45 0.39 -4.50 -5.72
CA ILE A 45 1.72 -4.39 -5.14
C ILE A 45 1.95 -5.56 -4.18
N LYS A 46 2.91 -6.43 -4.52
CA LYS A 46 3.32 -7.56 -3.67
C LYS A 46 4.60 -7.29 -2.88
N ASP A 47 5.25 -6.15 -3.14
CA ASP A 47 6.45 -5.71 -2.44
C ASP A 47 6.07 -5.04 -1.11
N GLU A 48 6.39 -5.73 -0.01
CA GLU A 48 6.15 -5.26 1.36
C GLU A 48 6.91 -3.95 1.66
N HIS A 49 8.17 -3.83 1.22
CA HIS A 49 8.98 -2.63 1.46
C HIS A 49 8.37 -1.43 0.75
N ARG A 50 7.92 -1.63 -0.49
CA ARG A 50 7.23 -0.58 -1.26
C ARG A 50 5.95 -0.13 -0.57
N LEU A 51 5.16 -1.05 -0.03
CA LEU A 51 3.98 -0.71 0.76
C LEU A 51 4.33 0.05 2.04
N MET A 52 5.41 -0.31 2.74
CA MET A 52 5.90 0.47 3.90
C MET A 52 6.27 1.91 3.54
N VAL A 53 6.92 2.12 2.39
CA VAL A 53 7.21 3.47 1.87
C VAL A 53 5.91 4.23 1.59
N LEU A 54 4.93 3.59 0.96
CA LEU A 54 3.63 4.21 0.69
C LEU A 54 2.86 4.55 1.97
N THR A 55 2.89 3.70 3.00
CA THR A 55 2.33 4.00 4.33
C THR A 55 2.95 5.27 4.91
N SER A 56 4.28 5.39 4.80
CA SER A 56 5.03 6.56 5.27
C SER A 56 4.71 7.84 4.47
N ILE A 57 4.34 7.72 3.20
CA ILE A 57 3.89 8.83 2.37
C ILE A 57 2.46 9.21 2.72
N ALA A 58 1.55 8.24 2.86
CA ALA A 58 0.15 8.47 3.23
C ALA A 58 0.02 9.24 4.55
N ALA A 59 0.84 8.90 5.54
CA ALA A 59 0.89 9.59 6.83
C ALA A 59 1.28 11.08 6.72
N ARG A 60 1.99 11.47 5.66
CA ARG A 60 2.54 12.83 5.49
C ARG A 60 1.87 13.64 4.39
N THR A 61 1.17 12.99 3.48
CA THR A 61 0.41 13.67 2.42
C THR A 61 -0.74 14.46 3.05
N ASP A 62 -1.13 15.54 2.41
CA ASP A 62 -2.32 16.36 2.68
C ASP A 62 -3.29 16.33 1.48
N ASN A 63 -2.84 15.81 0.35
CA ASN A 63 -3.58 15.72 -0.90
C ASN A 63 -3.49 14.29 -1.47
N ILE A 64 -4.64 13.76 -1.91
CA ILE A 64 -4.75 12.46 -2.57
C ILE A 64 -3.97 12.38 -3.89
N GLU A 65 -3.96 13.44 -4.71
CA GLU A 65 -3.28 13.47 -6.00
C GLU A 65 -1.77 13.31 -5.83
N HIS A 66 -1.21 13.93 -4.78
CA HIS A 66 0.21 13.79 -4.46
C HIS A 66 0.53 12.34 -4.08
N PHE A 67 -0.32 11.69 -3.28
CA PHE A 67 -0.17 10.27 -2.94
C PHE A 67 -0.26 9.39 -4.19
N LEU A 68 -1.29 9.58 -5.03
CA LEU A 68 -1.48 8.80 -6.25
C LEU A 68 -0.31 8.97 -7.23
N ASN A 69 0.27 10.17 -7.34
CA ASN A 69 1.46 10.39 -8.15
C ASN A 69 2.65 9.54 -7.67
N ARG A 70 2.87 9.46 -6.35
CA ARG A 70 3.91 8.59 -5.76
C ARG A 70 3.61 7.10 -5.98
N LEU A 71 2.34 6.71 -5.88
CA LEU A 71 1.88 5.35 -6.21
C LEU A 71 2.24 4.96 -7.65
N TYR A 72 2.02 5.86 -8.62
CA TYR A 72 2.32 5.60 -10.04
C TYR A 72 3.80 5.73 -10.42
N LYS A 73 4.54 6.65 -9.79
CA LYS A 73 6.00 6.75 -10.04
C LYS A 73 6.73 5.51 -9.54
N SER A 74 6.27 4.94 -8.43
CA SER A 74 6.82 3.68 -7.93
C SER A 74 6.46 2.47 -8.80
N THR A 75 5.38 2.49 -9.60
CA THR A 75 5.09 1.40 -10.56
C THR A 75 5.96 1.45 -11.81
N ARG A 76 6.41 2.63 -12.25
CA ARG A 76 7.19 2.78 -13.50
C ARG A 76 8.66 2.38 -13.37
N ASN A 77 9.27 2.60 -12.21
CA ASN A 77 10.68 2.26 -12.00
C ASN A 77 10.98 0.75 -12.03
N GLU A 78 9.95 -0.12 -11.98
CA GLU A 78 10.11 -1.57 -12.13
C GLU A 78 10.11 -2.03 -13.61
N GLU A 79 9.64 -1.20 -14.55
CA GLU A 79 9.62 -1.54 -15.99
C GLU A 79 10.89 -1.10 -16.74
N ASP A 80 11.66 -0.14 -16.20
CA ASP A 80 12.87 0.41 -16.83
C ASP A 80 14.14 -0.45 -16.61
N TYR A 81 14.02 -1.63 -15.98
CA TYR A 81 15.12 -2.59 -15.74
C TYR A 81 14.89 -3.95 -16.43
N LYS A 82 14.37 -3.95 -17.65
CA LYS A 82 14.33 -5.14 -18.52
C LYS A 82 15.12 -4.94 -19.81
#